data_AF-A0A411ZU31-F1
#
_entry.id   AF-A0A411ZU31-F1
#
_cell.length_a   1.000
_cell.length_b   1.000
_cell.length_c   1.000
_cell.angle_alpha   90.00
_cell.angle_beta   90.00
_cell.angle_gamma   90.00
#
_symmetry.space_group_name_H-M   'P 1'
#
loop_
_entity.id
_entity.type
_entity.pdbx_description
1 polymer ?
#
loop_
_entity_poly.entity_id
_entity_poly.type
_entity_poly.pdbx_seq_one_letter_code
_entity_poly.pdbx_strand_id
1 'polypeptide(L)' 'MESVKDIKKVIIDICYQEGITRRDLIAVYNKKYNKNLLEQTFTKTLSNNNIKFNMLVDLLDSIGYTIDIRKKL' A
#
# COMPACT_ATOMS: atom_id res chain seq x y z
N MET A 1 0.84 1.31 -25.11
CA MET A 1 0.47 2.17 -23.97
C MET A 1 0.94 1.47 -22.71
N GLU A 2 1.91 2.03 -21.98
CA GLU A 2 2.28 1.52 -20.65
C GLU A 2 1.00 1.55 -19.81
N SER A 3 0.44 0.39 -19.44
CA SER A 3 -0.74 0.34 -18.60
C SER A 3 -0.38 1.04 -17.29
N VAL A 4 -1.09 2.12 -16.96
CA VAL A 4 -0.96 2.77 -15.64
C VAL A 4 -1.01 1.66 -14.60
N LYS A 5 0.08 1.48 -13.84
CA LYS A 5 0.16 0.42 -12.84
C LYS A 5 -0.94 0.71 -11.81
N ASP A 6 -1.96 -0.14 -11.79
CA ASP A 6 -3.05 -0.05 -10.83
C ASP A 6 -2.49 -0.32 -9.42
N ILE A 7 -2.56 0.67 -8.53
CA ILE A 7 -2.03 0.55 -7.18
C ILE A 7 -2.70 -0.58 -6.40
N LYS A 8 -3.96 -0.89 -6.71
CA LYS A 8 -4.66 -2.02 -6.11
C LYS A 8 -3.98 -3.33 -6.46
N LYS A 9 -3.61 -3.51 -7.73
CA LYS A 9 -2.89 -4.71 -8.18
C LYS A 9 -1.51 -4.80 -7.51
N VAL A 10 -0.78 -3.69 -7.45
CA VAL A 10 0.53 -3.63 -6.79
C VAL A 10 0.42 -4.05 -5.32
N ILE A 11 -0.54 -3.53 -4.56
CA ILE A 11 -0.73 -3.91 -3.16
C ILE A 11 -1.12 -5.39 -3.02
N ILE A 12 -1.95 -5.93 -3.92
CA ILE A 12 -2.30 -7.37 -3.91
C ILE A 12 -1.05 -8.23 -4.16
N ASP A 13 -0.25 -7.89 -5.16
CA ASP A 13 0.96 -8.64 -5.52
C ASP A 13 1.98 -8.61 -4.36
N ILE A 14 2.14 -7.47 -3.67
CA ILE A 14 2.99 -7.36 -2.47
C ILE A 14 2.45 -8.22 -1.33
N CYS A 15 1.14 -8.16 -1.03
CA CYS A 15 0.54 -9.00 0.02
C CYS A 15 0.78 -10.49 -0.25
N TYR A 16 0.65 -10.90 -1.52
CA TYR A 16 0.90 -12.28 -1.93
C TYR A 16 2.37 -12.68 -1.77
N GLN A 17 3.31 -11.83 -2.18
CA GLN A 17 4.75 -12.08 -2.04
C GLN A 17 5.20 -12.21 -0.58
N GLU A 18 4.66 -11.37 0.30
CA GLU A 18 4.95 -11.38 1.73
C GLU A 18 4.17 -12.47 2.50
N GLY A 19 3.24 -13.17 1.84
CA GLY A 19 2.39 -14.18 2.48
C GLY A 19 1.45 -13.60 3.54
N ILE A 20 1.10 -12.32 3.43
CA ILE A 20 0.24 -11.62 4.38
C ILE A 20 -1.12 -11.30 3.75
N THR A 21 -2.15 -11.20 4.59
CA THR A 21 -3.41 -10.64 4.15
C THR A 21 -3.35 -9.11 4.16
N ARG A 22 -4.26 -8.49 3.42
CA ARG A 22 -4.45 -7.03 3.46
C ARG A 22 -4.84 -6.53 4.86
N ARG A 23 -5.51 -7.36 5.67
CA ARG A 23 -5.80 -7.00 7.08
C ARG A 23 -4.55 -6.96 7.92
N ASP A 24 -3.65 -7.91 7.71
CA ASP A 24 -2.36 -7.95 8.42
C ASP A 24 -1.54 -6.71 8.06
N LEU A 25 -1.49 -6.34 6.79
CA LEU A 25 -0.85 -5.11 6.33
C LEU A 25 -1.39 -3.85 7.03
N ILE A 26 -2.72 -3.73 7.12
CA ILE A 26 -3.37 -2.62 7.84
C ILE A 26 -3.03 -2.67 9.34
N ALA A 27 -3.02 -3.85 9.95
CA ALA A 27 -2.72 -4.02 11.36
C ALA A 27 -1.28 -3.61 11.69
N VAL A 28 -0.30 -4.01 10.87
CA VAL A 28 1.11 -3.64 11.03
C VAL A 28 1.29 -2.13 10.81
N TYR A 29 0.68 -1.56 9.77
CA TYR A 29 0.66 -0.11 9.54
C TYR A 29 0.09 0.66 10.74
N ASN A 30 -1.09 0.27 11.22
CA ASN A 30 -1.76 0.92 12.34
C ASN A 30 -0.91 0.86 13.62
N LYS A 31 -0.29 -0.31 13.88
CA LYS A 31 0.59 -0.51 15.03
C LYS A 31 1.86 0.34 14.95
N LYS A 32 2.55 0.36 13.80
CA LYS A 32 3.83 1.07 13.64
C LYS A 32 3.65 2.60 13.69
N TYR A 33 2.58 3.11 13.09
CA TYR A 33 2.35 4.54 12.93
C TYR A 33 1.30 5.13 13.89
N ASN A 34 0.81 4.33 14.84
CA ASN A 34 -0.26 4.69 15.77
C ASN A 34 -1.49 5.30 15.04
N LYS A 35 -1.98 4.57 14.04
CA LYS A 35 -3.12 4.95 13.20
C LYS A 35 -4.30 4.01 13.43
N ASN A 36 -5.48 4.44 12.97
CA ASN A 36 -6.73 3.68 13.02
C ASN A 36 -7.37 3.55 11.63
N LEU A 37 -6.60 3.06 10.66
CA LEU A 37 -7.12 2.79 9.32
C LEU A 37 -8.07 1.59 9.35
N LEU A 38 -9.28 1.81 8.84
CA LEU A 38 -10.30 0.76 8.69
C LEU A 38 -10.16 0.05 7.34
N GLU A 39 -10.39 -1.27 7.31
CA GLU A 39 -10.33 -2.08 6.09
C GLU A 39 -11.30 -1.60 5.00
N GLN A 40 -12.50 -1.18 5.39
CA GLN A 40 -13.50 -0.66 4.44
C GLN A 40 -13.02 0.64 3.79
N THR A 41 -12.45 1.55 4.59
CA THR A 41 -11.88 2.81 4.08
C THR A 41 -10.71 2.53 3.16
N PHE A 42 -9.79 1.65 3.56
CA PHE A 42 -8.65 1.27 2.74
C PHE A 42 -9.08 0.64 1.40
N THR A 43 -10.08 -0.23 1.43
CA THR A 43 -10.62 -0.87 0.22
C THR A 43 -11.23 0.15 -0.76
N LYS A 44 -11.96 1.15 -0.25
CA LYS A 44 -12.48 2.26 -1.08
C LYS A 44 -11.35 3.08 -1.69
N THR A 45 -10.33 3.41 -0.89
CA THR A 45 -9.16 4.17 -1.35
C THR A 45 -8.42 3.47 -2.48
N LEU A 46 -8.17 2.16 -2.35
CA LEU A 46 -7.53 1.36 -3.39
C LEU A 46 -8.39 1.25 -4.65
N SER A 47 -9.70 1.04 -4.49
CA SER A 47 -10.61 0.86 -5.64
C SER A 47 -10.77 2.13 -6.47
N ASN A 48 -10.63 3.30 -5.83
CA ASN A 48 -10.70 4.60 -6.50
C ASN A 48 -9.33 5.11 -6.97
N ASN A 49 -8.26 4.32 -6.80
CA ASN A 49 -6.87 4.73 -7.10
C ASN A 49 -6.46 6.07 -6.44
N ASN A 50 -7.01 6.36 -5.25
CA ASN A 50 -6.90 7.65 -4.56
C ASN A 50 -6.02 7.58 -3.31
N ILE A 51 -5.05 6.66 -3.26
CA ILE A 51 -4.14 6.56 -2.12
C ILE A 51 -3.21 7.78 -2.10
N LYS A 52 -3.09 8.43 -0.94
CA LYS A 52 -2.13 9.52 -0.76
C LYS A 52 -0.72 8.94 -0.75
N PHE A 53 0.24 9.62 -1.36
CA PHE A 53 1.62 9.15 -1.46
C PHE A 53 2.25 8.85 -0.09
N ASN A 54 2.09 9.75 0.88
CA ASN A 54 2.60 9.53 2.24
C ASN A 54 2.03 8.28 2.90
N MET A 55 0.73 8.02 2.72
CA MET A 55 0.09 6.81 3.22
C MET A 55 0.66 5.56 2.54
N LEU A 56 0.93 5.61 1.23
CA LEU A 56 1.56 4.51 0.52
C LEU A 56 2.98 4.24 1.03
N VAL A 57 3.77 5.29 1.24
CA VAL A 57 5.13 5.20 1.83
C VAL A 57 5.09 4.53 3.18
N ASP A 58 4.29 5.05 4.12
CA ASP A 58 4.19 4.52 5.48
C ASP A 58 3.68 3.05 5.48
N LEU A 59 2.72 2.74 4.61
CA LEU A 59 2.14 1.41 4.51
C LEU A 59 3.15 0.38 3.99
N LEU A 60 3.95 0.73 2.98
CA LEU A 60 5.02 -0.13 2.47
C LEU A 60 6.19 -0.23 3.47
N ASP A 61 6.58 0.87 4.10
CA ASP A 61 7.59 0.86 5.15
C ASP A 61 7.17 -0.01 6.36
N SER A 62 5.87 -0.11 6.65
CA SER A 62 5.37 -0.96 7.74
C SER A 62 5.72 -2.43 7.56
N ILE A 63 5.92 -2.89 6.32
CA ILE A 63 6.33 -4.24 5.96
C ILE A 63 7.77 -4.29 5.40
N GLY A 64 8.57 -3.25 5.64
CA GLY A 64 10.00 -3.25 5.32
C GLY A 64 10.35 -2.83 3.89
N TYR A 65 9.41 -2.29 3.12
CA TYR A 65 9.67 -1.75 1.78
C TYR A 65 10.03 -0.26 1.82
N THR A 66 10.87 0.19 0.88
CA THR A 66 11.19 1.60 0.66
C THR A 66 10.80 2.03 -0.75
N ILE A 67 10.32 3.26 -0.92
CA ILE A 67 9.98 3.83 -2.23
C ILE A 67 11.08 4.78 -2.69
N ASP A 68 11.70 4.47 -3.84
CA ASP A 68 12.64 5.36 -4.52
C ASP A 68 12.01 6.01 -5.75
N ILE A 69 12.14 7.33 -5.87
CA ILE A 69 11.76 8.06 -7.08
C ILE A 69 12.99 8.18 -7.99
N ARG A 70 12.92 7.59 -9.18
CA ARG A 70 14.01 7.58 -10.15
C ARG A 70 13.57 8.25 -11.46
N LYS A 71 14.43 9.09 -12.02
CA LYS A 71 14.22 9.67 -13.35
C LYS A 71 14.42 8.58 -14.40
N LYS A 72 13.44 8.37 -15.28
CA LYS A 72 13.61 7.53 -16.47
C LYS A 72 14.58 8.28 -17.40
N LEU A 73 15.74 7.67 -17.65
CA LEU A 73 16.71 8.18 -18.62
C LEU A 73 16.20 7.93 -20.04
#